data_AF-A0A9E0TVC2-F1
#
_entry.id   AF-A0A9E0TVC2-F1
#
_cell.length_a   1.000
_cell.length_b   1.000
_cell.length_c   1.000
_cell.angle_alpha   90.00
_cell.angle_beta   90.00
_cell.angle_gamma   90.00
#
_symmetry.space_group_name_H-M   'P 1'
#
loop_
_entity.id
_entity.type
_entity.pdbx_description
1 polymer ?
#
loop_
_entity_poly.entity_id
_entity_poly.type
_entity_poly.pdbx_seq_one_letter_code
_entity_poly.pdbx_strand_id
1 'polypeptide(L)'
;MDINTDHLAVAETDRFGNLIYKETIPLNLFGKTKEQSLALIGDASAKVIQHAQQTSKPVTVENLDFQKKKQSLREKSSASQARRLSSFAYQAILTHLKSRGRSKQVEVYQVNPAFTSVIGRVKFAKRYGLSIHHAAALCIGRRFLGFSEKVPRHLDKIPDGKNGHVVLTLPVRNRDQHVWTSWRKINQKLSVALAAHFRTQKRSSSPFENGFCDKTTTRSCRRDSNT
;
A
#
# COMPACT_ATOMS: atom_id res chain seq x y z
N MET A 1 -1.15 -11.44 6.43
CA MET A 1 -0.82 -11.31 5.00
C MET A 1 -1.65 -10.21 4.39
N ASP A 2 -1.04 -9.37 3.56
CA ASP A 2 -1.67 -8.33 2.73
C ASP A 2 -1.70 -8.83 1.28
N ILE A 3 -2.86 -8.70 0.62
CA ILE A 3 -3.06 -9.22 -0.74
C ILE A 3 -3.02 -8.05 -1.71
N ASN A 4 -1.99 -7.99 -2.55
CA ASN A 4 -1.84 -6.95 -3.56
C ASN A 4 -2.07 -7.48 -4.98
N THR A 5 -2.05 -6.60 -5.98
CA THR A 5 -2.34 -6.94 -7.39
C THR A 5 -1.30 -7.80 -8.08
N ASP A 6 -0.07 -7.73 -7.62
CA ASP A 6 1.12 -8.29 -8.25
C ASP A 6 1.91 -9.20 -7.30
N HIS A 7 1.56 -9.22 -6.01
CA HIS A 7 2.20 -10.05 -5.00
C HIS A 7 1.32 -10.25 -3.76
N LEU A 8 1.62 -11.28 -2.98
CA LEU A 8 1.19 -11.44 -1.59
C LEU A 8 2.32 -10.99 -0.67
N ALA A 9 2.05 -10.07 0.25
CA ALA A 9 3.01 -9.66 1.26
C ALA A 9 2.72 -10.42 2.56
N VAL A 10 3.66 -11.27 2.95
CA VAL A 10 3.60 -12.08 4.16
C VAL A 10 4.47 -11.42 5.23
N ALA A 11 3.92 -11.30 6.43
CA ALA A 11 4.65 -10.86 7.61
C ALA A 11 4.27 -11.80 8.74
N GLU A 12 5.29 -12.30 9.43
CA GLU A 12 5.15 -13.20 10.57
C GLU A 12 5.55 -12.46 11.84
N THR A 13 4.80 -12.72 12.91
CA THR A 13 5.06 -12.16 14.22
C THR A 13 5.41 -13.22 15.26
N ASP A 14 6.12 -12.79 16.28
CA ASP A 14 6.17 -13.49 17.56
C ASP A 14 4.86 -13.29 18.37
N ARG A 15 4.79 -13.87 19.57
CA ARG A 15 3.66 -13.72 20.50
C ARG A 15 3.48 -12.28 21.02
N PHE A 16 4.48 -11.42 20.89
CA PHE A 16 4.47 -10.02 21.30
C PHE A 16 4.14 -9.07 20.13
N GLY A 17 3.87 -9.64 18.95
CA GLY A 17 3.54 -8.92 17.73
C GLY A 17 4.76 -8.26 17.07
N ASN A 18 5.98 -8.59 17.47
CA ASN A 18 7.19 -8.12 16.80
C ASN A 18 7.38 -8.90 15.50
N LEU A 19 7.88 -8.22 14.46
CA LEU A 19 8.17 -8.86 13.20
C LEU A 19 9.37 -9.82 13.37
N ILE A 20 9.23 -11.05 12.92
CA ILE A 20 10.32 -12.04 12.90
C ILE A 20 10.66 -12.53 11.49
N TYR A 21 9.70 -12.50 10.58
CA TYR A 21 9.91 -12.91 9.20
C TYR A 21 9.01 -12.11 8.25
N LYS A 22 9.48 -11.93 7.02
CA LYS A 22 8.71 -11.32 5.93
C LYS A 22 9.04 -12.00 4.61
N GLU A 23 8.04 -12.07 3.73
CA GLU A 23 8.21 -12.61 2.39
C GLU A 23 7.30 -11.91 1.39
N THR A 24 7.85 -11.62 0.21
CA THR A 24 7.07 -11.24 -0.97
C THR A 24 6.87 -12.47 -1.84
N ILE A 25 5.63 -12.89 -2.05
CA ILE A 25 5.29 -13.98 -2.98
C ILE A 25 4.74 -13.34 -4.26
N PRO A 26 5.47 -13.40 -5.39
CA PRO A 26 4.99 -12.83 -6.64
C PRO A 26 3.67 -13.45 -7.09
N LEU A 27 2.75 -12.62 -7.56
CA LEU A 27 1.43 -13.01 -8.05
C LEU A 27 0.95 -12.04 -9.14
N ASN A 28 1.72 -11.94 -10.23
CA ASN A 28 1.33 -11.09 -11.35
C ASN A 28 0.30 -11.81 -12.23
N LEU A 29 -0.95 -11.35 -12.15
CA LEU A 29 -2.09 -11.88 -12.91
C LEU A 29 -2.36 -11.11 -14.22
N PHE A 30 -1.60 -10.04 -14.49
CA PHE A 30 -1.83 -9.20 -15.66
C PHE A 30 -1.58 -9.96 -16.96
N GLY A 31 -2.53 -9.87 -17.90
CA GLY A 31 -2.43 -10.53 -19.22
C GLY A 31 -2.52 -12.06 -19.18
N LYS A 32 -2.92 -12.66 -18.04
CA LYS A 32 -3.06 -14.12 -17.89
C LYS A 32 -4.48 -14.57 -18.19
N THR A 33 -4.64 -15.77 -18.73
CA THR A 33 -5.96 -16.41 -18.83
C THR A 33 -6.51 -16.74 -17.45
N LYS A 34 -7.78 -17.11 -17.36
CA LYS A 34 -8.42 -17.50 -16.10
C LYS A 34 -7.74 -18.72 -15.49
N GLU A 35 -7.42 -19.72 -16.31
CA GLU A 35 -6.78 -20.97 -15.94
C GLU A 35 -5.36 -20.72 -15.42
N GLN A 36 -4.58 -19.92 -16.15
CA GLN A 36 -3.23 -19.51 -15.72
C GLN A 36 -3.27 -18.72 -14.40
N SER A 37 -4.23 -17.82 -14.26
CA SER A 37 -4.40 -17.03 -13.03
C SER A 37 -4.72 -17.94 -11.83
N LEU A 38 -5.61 -18.92 -12.01
CA LEU A 38 -5.95 -19.88 -10.97
C LEU A 38 -4.77 -20.78 -10.58
N ALA A 39 -3.96 -21.21 -11.55
CA ALA A 39 -2.72 -21.96 -11.28
C ALA A 39 -1.75 -21.14 -10.43
N LEU A 40 -1.45 -19.90 -10.83
CA LEU A 40 -0.57 -18.99 -10.07
C LEU A 40 -1.10 -18.71 -8.66
N ILE A 41 -2.40 -18.47 -8.52
CA ILE A 41 -3.06 -18.29 -7.21
C ILE A 41 -2.93 -19.57 -6.36
N GLY A 42 -3.12 -20.74 -6.98
CA GLY A 42 -3.00 -22.03 -6.34
C GLY A 42 -1.60 -22.27 -5.78
N ASP A 43 -0.57 -21.95 -6.55
CA ASP A 43 0.85 -22.09 -6.17
C ASP A 43 1.24 -21.10 -5.08
N ALA A 44 0.87 -19.83 -5.23
CA ALA A 44 1.11 -18.80 -4.22
C ALA A 44 0.43 -19.16 -2.89
N SER A 45 -0.81 -19.63 -2.93
CA SER A 45 -1.54 -20.09 -1.73
C SER A 45 -0.89 -21.33 -1.10
N ALA A 46 -0.36 -22.25 -1.93
CA ALA A 46 0.37 -23.43 -1.44
C ALA A 46 1.58 -23.02 -0.61
N LYS A 47 2.35 -22.06 -1.12
CA LYS A 47 3.56 -21.55 -0.48
C LYS A 47 3.25 -20.92 0.88
N VAL A 48 2.23 -20.06 0.95
CA VAL A 48 1.78 -19.43 2.21
C VAL A 48 1.38 -20.49 3.24
N ILE A 49 0.56 -21.46 2.85
CA ILE A 49 0.08 -22.49 3.79
C ILE A 49 1.22 -23.43 4.20
N GLN A 50 2.17 -23.74 3.30
CA GLN A 50 3.34 -24.54 3.65
C GLN A 50 4.20 -23.84 4.71
N HIS A 51 4.47 -22.54 4.54
CA HIS A 51 5.20 -21.75 5.54
C HIS A 51 4.46 -21.71 6.89
N ALA A 52 3.15 -21.48 6.86
CA ALA A 52 2.30 -21.47 8.05
C ALA A 52 2.28 -22.83 8.77
N GLN A 53 2.27 -23.93 8.02
CA GLN A 53 2.35 -25.29 8.54
C GLN A 53 3.71 -25.55 9.22
N GLN A 54 4.81 -25.17 8.58
CA GLN A 54 6.17 -25.33 9.12
C GLN A 54 6.38 -24.53 10.41
N THR A 55 5.78 -23.35 10.50
CA THR A 55 5.87 -22.47 11.67
C THR A 55 4.81 -22.75 12.73
N SER A 56 3.88 -23.69 12.48
CA SER A 56 2.72 -23.99 13.34
C SER A 56 1.92 -22.75 13.70
N LYS A 57 1.68 -21.87 12.72
CA LYS A 57 0.95 -20.60 12.90
C LYS A 57 -0.26 -20.51 12.00
N PRO A 58 -1.35 -19.88 12.47
CA PRO A 58 -2.49 -19.60 11.62
C PRO A 58 -2.15 -18.51 10.59
N VAL A 59 -2.88 -18.50 9.48
CA VAL A 59 -2.80 -17.43 8.48
C VAL A 59 -3.90 -16.42 8.72
N THR A 60 -3.55 -15.14 8.80
CA THR A 60 -4.53 -14.06 8.87
C THR A 60 -4.52 -13.24 7.59
N VAL A 61 -5.70 -12.98 7.02
CA VAL A 61 -5.91 -12.09 5.88
C VAL A 61 -6.94 -11.01 6.23
N GLU A 62 -6.94 -9.91 5.50
CA GLU A 62 -8.02 -8.91 5.61
C GLU A 62 -9.33 -9.46 5.03
N ASN A 63 -10.48 -9.02 5.56
CA ASN A 63 -11.83 -9.28 5.04
C ASN A 63 -12.26 -8.14 4.10
N LEU A 64 -12.05 -8.30 2.80
CA LEU A 64 -12.42 -7.26 1.83
C LEU A 64 -13.87 -7.43 1.35
N ASP A 65 -14.71 -6.45 1.69
CA ASP A 65 -16.03 -6.28 1.10
C ASP A 65 -15.92 -5.51 -0.23
N PHE A 66 -15.95 -6.25 -1.35
CA PHE A 66 -15.85 -5.67 -2.69
C PHE A 66 -17.13 -4.97 -3.15
N GLN A 67 -18.29 -5.25 -2.56
CA GLN A 67 -19.55 -4.63 -2.98
C GLN A 67 -19.57 -3.14 -2.64
N LYS A 68 -19.23 -2.81 -1.39
CA LYS A 68 -19.07 -1.41 -0.93
C LYS A 68 -17.97 -0.67 -1.70
N LYS A 69 -16.90 -1.40 -2.09
CA LYS A 69 -15.76 -0.83 -2.82
C LYS A 69 -16.13 -0.49 -4.27
N LYS A 70 -16.87 -1.37 -4.96
CA LYS A 70 -17.35 -1.14 -6.34
C LYS A 70 -18.26 0.08 -6.43
N GLN A 71 -19.11 0.30 -5.43
CA GLN A 71 -19.92 1.51 -5.30
C GLN A 71 -19.06 2.77 -5.15
N SER A 72 -18.10 2.77 -4.23
CA SER A 72 -17.20 3.92 -4.01
C SER A 72 -16.23 4.23 -5.17
N LEU A 73 -15.89 3.22 -5.99
CA LEU A 73 -15.00 3.36 -7.15
C LEU A 73 -15.72 3.97 -8.35
N ARG A 74 -17.03 3.72 -8.50
CA ARG A 74 -17.87 4.38 -9.52
C ARG A 74 -17.91 5.91 -9.30
N GLU A 75 -17.80 6.35 -8.06
CA GLU A 75 -17.83 7.76 -7.66
C GLU A 75 -16.46 8.48 -7.76
N LYS A 76 -15.34 7.74 -7.89
CA LYS A 76 -13.97 8.29 -7.78
C LYS A 76 -13.05 7.74 -8.88
N SER A 77 -13.38 8.04 -10.13
CA SER A 77 -12.59 7.63 -11.30
C SER A 77 -11.21 8.29 -11.33
N SER A 78 -10.19 7.58 -10.84
CA SER A 78 -8.80 7.80 -11.25
C SER A 78 -8.14 6.47 -11.61
N ALA A 79 -7.36 6.46 -12.70
CA ALA A 79 -6.70 5.27 -13.26
C ALA A 79 -5.78 4.50 -12.29
N SER A 80 -5.41 5.11 -11.16
CA SER A 80 -4.65 4.45 -10.08
C SER A 80 -5.51 3.54 -9.21
N GLN A 81 -6.80 3.87 -9.01
CA GLN A 81 -7.74 3.05 -8.24
C GLN A 81 -8.26 1.83 -9.03
N ALA A 82 -8.18 1.86 -10.35
CA ALA A 82 -8.51 0.76 -11.26
C ALA A 82 -7.47 -0.38 -11.23
N ARG A 83 -6.26 -0.13 -10.73
CA ARG A 83 -5.19 -1.12 -10.54
C ARG A 83 -5.33 -1.87 -9.21
N ARG A 84 -6.55 -2.25 -8.84
CA ARG A 84 -6.81 -3.06 -7.63
C ARG A 84 -7.17 -4.48 -8.03
N LEU A 85 -6.85 -5.42 -7.15
CA LEU A 85 -7.13 -6.84 -7.35
C LEU A 85 -8.61 -7.02 -7.66
N SER A 86 -8.91 -7.77 -8.72
CA SER A 86 -10.31 -8.04 -9.07
C SER A 86 -10.99 -8.78 -7.92
N SER A 87 -12.29 -8.55 -7.73
CA SER A 87 -13.07 -9.29 -6.73
C SER A 87 -12.94 -10.80 -6.95
N PHE A 88 -12.86 -11.22 -8.22
CA PHE A 88 -12.59 -12.60 -8.60
C PHE A 88 -11.26 -13.13 -8.03
N ALA A 89 -10.15 -12.43 -8.29
CA ALA A 89 -8.83 -12.90 -7.89
C ALA A 89 -8.70 -12.97 -6.35
N TYR A 90 -9.23 -11.99 -5.62
CA TYR A 90 -9.26 -12.06 -4.15
C TYR A 90 -10.06 -13.27 -3.65
N GLN A 91 -11.26 -13.48 -4.18
CA GLN A 91 -12.11 -14.60 -3.75
C GLN A 91 -11.48 -15.95 -4.08
N ALA A 92 -10.82 -16.05 -5.24
CA ALA A 92 -10.04 -17.23 -5.61
C ALA A 92 -8.90 -17.47 -4.60
N ILE A 93 -8.10 -16.44 -4.27
CA ILE A 93 -7.02 -16.56 -3.27
C ILE A 93 -7.58 -17.02 -1.92
N LEU A 94 -8.65 -16.39 -1.42
CA LEU A 94 -9.27 -16.75 -0.16
C LEU A 94 -9.78 -18.20 -0.15
N THR A 95 -10.37 -18.65 -1.26
CA THR A 95 -10.87 -20.01 -1.43
C THR A 95 -9.74 -21.03 -1.41
N HIS A 96 -8.66 -20.77 -2.15
CA HIS A 96 -7.48 -21.63 -2.17
C HIS A 96 -6.77 -21.70 -0.81
N LEU A 97 -6.63 -20.56 -0.12
CA LEU A 97 -6.07 -20.53 1.24
C LEU A 97 -6.89 -21.37 2.21
N LYS A 98 -8.22 -21.21 2.24
CA LYS A 98 -9.09 -21.97 3.14
C LYS A 98 -9.08 -23.47 2.83
N SER A 99 -9.18 -23.83 1.56
CA SER A 99 -9.19 -25.24 1.11
C SER A 99 -7.87 -25.94 1.44
N ARG A 100 -6.73 -25.32 1.09
CA ARG A 100 -5.40 -25.86 1.41
C ARG A 100 -5.12 -25.84 2.91
N GLY A 101 -5.52 -24.77 3.61
CA GLY A 101 -5.40 -24.65 5.05
C GLY A 101 -6.11 -25.80 5.77
N ARG A 102 -7.37 -26.08 5.41
CA ARG A 102 -8.12 -27.21 5.96
C ARG A 102 -7.42 -28.55 5.73
N SER A 103 -6.89 -28.76 4.53
CA SER A 103 -6.17 -29.99 4.17
C SER A 103 -4.87 -30.17 4.95
N LYS A 104 -4.24 -29.08 5.40
CA LYS A 104 -2.97 -29.06 6.13
C LYS A 104 -3.11 -28.72 7.61
N GLN A 105 -4.34 -28.70 8.14
CA GLN A 105 -4.65 -28.30 9.53
C GLN A 105 -4.12 -26.91 9.91
N VAL A 106 -4.08 -25.99 8.93
CA VAL A 106 -3.73 -24.57 9.13
C VAL A 106 -5.01 -23.74 9.07
N GLU A 107 -5.31 -23.03 10.14
CA GLU A 107 -6.47 -22.16 10.21
C GLU A 107 -6.25 -20.84 9.47
N VAL A 108 -7.28 -20.37 8.77
CA VAL A 108 -7.27 -19.11 8.03
C VAL A 108 -8.31 -18.15 8.60
N TYR A 109 -7.83 -17.09 9.23
CA TYR A 109 -8.65 -16.04 9.84
C TYR A 109 -8.79 -14.82 8.96
N GLN A 110 -9.94 -14.16 9.08
CA GLN A 110 -10.22 -12.90 8.41
C GLN A 110 -10.37 -11.79 9.45
N VAL A 111 -9.67 -10.68 9.28
CA VAL A 111 -9.79 -9.50 10.16
C VAL A 111 -10.44 -8.33 9.43
N ASN A 112 -11.05 -7.42 10.18
CA ASN A 112 -11.56 -6.16 9.62
C ASN A 112 -10.42 -5.43 8.86
N PRO A 113 -10.63 -4.93 7.63
CA PRO A 113 -9.60 -4.23 6.85
C PRO A 113 -9.40 -2.77 7.25
N ALA A 114 -10.24 -2.22 8.14
CA ALA A 114 -10.27 -0.79 8.43
C ALA A 114 -8.88 -0.25 8.82
N PHE A 115 -8.35 0.65 8.00
CA PHE A 115 -7.09 1.37 8.21
C PHE A 115 -5.81 0.52 8.32
N THR A 116 -5.82 -0.78 8.03
CA THR A 116 -4.63 -1.65 8.18
C THR A 116 -3.41 -1.12 7.44
N SER A 117 -3.57 -0.68 6.18
CA SER A 117 -2.46 -0.11 5.40
C SER A 117 -1.96 1.22 5.96
N VAL A 118 -2.85 2.05 6.52
CA VAL A 118 -2.48 3.35 7.10
C VAL A 118 -1.75 3.15 8.43
N ILE A 119 -2.31 2.31 9.30
CA ILE A 119 -1.73 1.98 10.60
C ILE A 119 -0.36 1.33 10.38
N GLY A 120 -0.27 0.36 9.47
CA GLY A 120 0.98 -0.28 9.09
C GLY A 120 2.02 0.71 8.62
N ARG A 121 1.67 1.55 7.64
CA ARG A 121 2.57 2.57 7.09
C ARG A 121 3.08 3.54 8.15
N VAL A 122 2.21 4.00 9.04
CA VAL A 122 2.55 5.01 10.05
C VAL A 122 3.35 4.42 11.21
N LYS A 123 2.98 3.23 11.70
CA LYS A 123 3.60 2.66 12.93
C LYS A 123 4.81 1.78 12.64
N PHE A 124 4.81 1.07 11.53
CA PHE A 124 5.72 -0.07 11.34
C PHE A 124 6.64 0.06 10.14
N ALA A 125 6.23 0.74 9.07
CA ALA A 125 7.01 0.77 7.83
C ALA A 125 8.43 1.31 8.04
N LYS A 126 8.59 2.49 8.65
CA LYS A 126 9.92 3.04 8.94
C LYS A 126 10.67 2.23 10.01
N ARG A 127 9.98 1.86 11.09
CA ARG A 127 10.57 1.14 12.23
C ARG A 127 11.24 -0.17 11.82
N TYR A 128 10.61 -0.93 10.93
CA TYR A 128 11.06 -2.26 10.51
C TYR A 128 11.63 -2.28 9.08
N GLY A 129 11.82 -1.12 8.43
CA GLY A 129 12.28 -1.06 7.04
C GLY A 129 11.38 -1.84 6.07
N LEU A 130 10.06 -1.75 6.26
CA LEU A 130 9.07 -2.50 5.49
C LEU A 130 8.49 -1.69 4.34
N SER A 131 8.17 -2.36 3.24
CA SER A 131 7.23 -1.81 2.27
C SER A 131 5.87 -1.60 2.93
N ILE A 132 5.05 -0.75 2.32
CA ILE A 132 3.70 -0.45 2.84
C ILE A 132 2.86 -1.73 2.95
N HIS A 133 2.99 -2.66 1.99
CA HIS A 133 2.27 -3.93 1.96
C HIS A 133 2.69 -4.86 3.10
N HIS A 134 4.00 -5.01 3.35
CA HIS A 134 4.47 -5.79 4.50
C HIS A 134 4.07 -5.15 5.83
N ALA A 135 4.10 -3.82 5.91
CA ALA A 135 3.66 -3.11 7.11
C ALA A 135 2.15 -3.29 7.36
N ALA A 136 1.34 -3.37 6.29
CA ALA A 136 -0.08 -3.71 6.37
C ALA A 136 -0.28 -5.17 6.81
N ALA A 137 0.49 -6.11 6.26
CA ALA A 137 0.48 -7.52 6.64
C ALA A 137 0.81 -7.70 8.13
N LEU A 138 1.80 -6.96 8.63
CA LEU A 138 2.17 -6.93 10.05
C LEU A 138 1.04 -6.35 10.91
N CYS A 139 0.39 -5.28 10.46
CA CYS A 139 -0.77 -4.71 11.14
C CYS A 139 -1.93 -5.72 11.25
N ILE A 140 -2.18 -6.50 10.19
CA ILE A 140 -3.19 -7.56 10.15
C ILE A 140 -2.90 -8.64 11.20
N GLY A 141 -1.66 -9.15 11.25
CA GLY A 141 -1.26 -10.16 12.25
C GLY A 141 -1.38 -9.63 13.69
N ARG A 142 -0.92 -8.39 13.93
CA ARG A 142 -1.05 -7.75 15.24
C ARG A 142 -2.50 -7.52 15.65
N ARG A 143 -3.39 -7.21 14.70
CA ARG A 143 -4.83 -7.06 14.94
C ARG A 143 -5.48 -8.37 15.35
N PHE A 144 -5.12 -9.47 14.68
CA PHE A 144 -5.58 -10.81 15.06
C PHE A 144 -5.16 -11.17 16.50
N LEU A 145 -3.95 -10.82 16.90
CA LEU A 145 -3.44 -11.02 18.26
C LEU A 145 -3.99 -10.01 19.31
N GLY A 146 -4.91 -9.12 18.94
CA GLY A 146 -5.54 -8.17 19.87
C GLY A 146 -4.64 -6.99 20.30
N PHE A 147 -3.54 -6.70 19.59
CA PHE A 147 -2.67 -5.59 19.97
C PHE A 147 -3.30 -4.22 19.72
N SER A 148 -2.97 -3.28 20.61
CA SER A 148 -3.46 -1.90 20.55
C SER A 148 -3.06 -1.15 19.27
N GLU A 149 -4.08 -0.56 18.65
CA GLU A 149 -3.94 0.29 17.48
C GLU A 149 -3.88 1.78 17.83
N LYS A 150 -3.65 2.14 19.10
CA LYS A 150 -3.53 3.55 19.49
C LYS A 150 -2.45 4.26 18.65
N VAL A 151 -2.75 5.51 18.30
CA VAL A 151 -1.85 6.39 17.57
C VAL A 151 -0.62 6.69 18.43
N PRO A 152 0.61 6.58 17.90
CA PRO A 152 1.84 6.97 18.61
C PRO A 152 1.82 8.42 19.12
N ARG A 153 2.62 8.73 20.15
CA ARG A 153 2.78 10.11 20.66
C ARG A 153 3.58 10.98 19.70
N HIS A 154 4.53 10.37 19.00
CA HIS A 154 5.36 11.01 17.99
C HIS A 154 5.22 10.21 16.71
N LEU A 155 5.05 10.91 15.59
CA LEU A 155 5.08 10.29 14.28
C LEU A 155 6.50 10.36 13.75
N ASP A 156 7.02 9.20 13.41
CA ASP A 156 8.19 9.09 12.58
C ASP A 156 7.90 9.58 11.16
N LYS A 157 8.96 9.89 10.40
CA LYS A 157 8.91 10.07 8.94
C LYS A 157 8.12 8.91 8.31
N ILE A 158 7.02 9.23 7.63
CA ILE A 158 6.12 8.24 7.03
C ILE A 158 6.55 8.03 5.57
N PRO A 159 6.83 6.80 5.12
CA PRO A 159 7.26 6.57 3.75
C PRO A 159 6.16 6.90 2.73
N ASP A 160 6.55 7.50 1.61
CA ASP A 160 5.65 7.85 0.50
C ASP A 160 5.39 6.67 -0.45
N GLY A 161 6.25 5.64 -0.40
CA GLY A 161 6.22 4.46 -1.28
C GLY A 161 7.16 4.52 -2.49
N LYS A 162 7.93 5.60 -2.66
CA LYS A 162 8.90 5.85 -3.76
C LYS A 162 10.25 6.36 -3.24
N ASN A 163 10.68 5.86 -2.08
CA ASN A 163 11.91 6.26 -1.36
C ASN A 163 11.90 7.67 -0.73
N GLY A 164 10.77 8.38 -0.77
CA GLY A 164 10.56 9.63 -0.04
C GLY A 164 9.87 9.44 1.30
N HIS A 165 9.65 10.54 2.00
CA HIS A 165 8.91 10.56 3.25
C HIS A 165 8.10 11.84 3.43
N VAL A 166 6.99 11.71 4.16
CA VAL A 166 6.16 12.83 4.61
C VAL A 166 6.14 12.91 6.12
N VAL A 167 5.97 14.13 6.63
CA VAL A 167 5.78 14.41 8.06
C VAL A 167 4.36 14.92 8.23
N LEU A 168 3.68 14.45 9.28
CA LEU A 168 2.31 14.85 9.61
C LEU A 168 2.24 15.41 11.01
N THR A 169 1.43 16.45 11.18
CA THR A 169 1.01 16.91 12.51
C THR A 169 -0.12 16.03 13.03
N LEU A 170 0.07 15.50 14.24
CA LEU A 170 -0.94 14.67 14.89
C LEU A 170 -2.22 15.48 15.15
N PRO A 171 -3.41 14.89 14.94
CA PRO A 171 -4.65 15.52 15.40
C PRO A 171 -4.66 15.56 16.94
N VAL A 172 -5.35 16.57 17.49
CA VAL A 172 -5.61 16.65 18.94
C VAL A 172 -6.28 15.36 19.40
N ARG A 173 -5.76 14.79 20.49
CA ARG A 173 -6.27 13.54 21.04
C ARG A 173 -7.54 13.80 21.81
N ASN A 174 -8.59 13.07 21.46
CA ASN A 174 -9.79 12.96 22.28
C ASN A 174 -9.85 11.50 22.78
N ARG A 175 -9.83 11.31 24.10
CA ARG A 175 -9.78 9.99 24.74
C ARG A 175 -11.11 9.24 24.67
N ASP A 176 -12.20 9.97 24.47
CA ASP A 176 -13.57 9.44 24.42
C ASP A 176 -13.95 8.99 23.00
N GLN A 177 -13.11 9.30 22.01
CA GLN A 177 -13.32 8.86 20.63
C GLN A 177 -12.75 7.46 20.39
N HIS A 178 -13.51 6.64 19.67
CA HIS A 178 -13.05 5.36 19.17
C HIS A 178 -11.72 5.49 18.39
N VAL A 179 -10.81 4.52 18.56
CA VAL A 179 -9.44 4.56 18.02
C VAL A 179 -9.42 4.82 16.51
N TRP A 180 -10.34 4.23 15.76
CA TRP A 180 -10.42 4.41 14.30
C TRP A 180 -10.90 5.80 13.85
N THR A 181 -11.56 6.59 14.71
CA THR A 181 -11.89 7.99 14.42
C THR A 181 -10.61 8.82 14.27
N SER A 182 -9.62 8.56 15.12
CA SER A 182 -8.29 9.19 15.01
C SER A 182 -7.57 8.77 13.73
N TRP A 183 -7.63 7.47 13.38
CA TRP A 183 -7.04 6.96 12.13
C TRP A 183 -7.71 7.51 10.88
N ARG A 184 -9.02 7.78 10.92
CA ARG A 184 -9.73 8.46 9.83
C ARG A 184 -9.17 9.85 9.57
N LYS A 185 -8.97 10.65 10.63
CA LYS A 185 -8.37 11.99 10.55
C LYS A 185 -6.94 11.92 10.01
N ILE A 186 -6.13 10.97 10.50
CA ILE A 186 -4.76 10.76 10.02
C ILE A 186 -4.76 10.35 8.55
N ASN A 187 -5.66 9.46 8.12
CA ASN A 187 -5.75 9.02 6.74
C ASN A 187 -6.08 10.19 5.78
N GLN A 188 -6.99 11.08 6.19
CA GLN A 188 -7.30 12.30 5.43
C GLN A 188 -6.08 13.22 5.30
N LYS A 189 -5.42 13.54 6.42
CA LYS A 189 -4.19 14.35 6.41
C LYS A 189 -3.06 13.72 5.59
N LEU A 190 -2.86 12.41 5.74
CA LEU A 190 -1.85 11.65 5.00
C LEU A 190 -2.10 11.71 3.49
N SER A 191 -3.37 11.55 3.08
CA SER A 191 -3.75 11.61 1.67
C SER A 191 -3.45 12.98 1.06
N VAL A 192 -3.77 14.06 1.78
CA VAL A 192 -3.47 15.45 1.36
C VAL A 192 -1.97 15.69 1.29
N ALA A 193 -1.21 15.29 2.31
CA ALA A 193 0.24 15.47 2.36
C ALA A 193 0.96 14.72 1.23
N LEU A 194 0.57 13.48 0.95
CA LEU A 194 1.12 12.71 -0.17
C LEU A 194 0.78 13.34 -1.51
N ALA A 195 -0.46 13.82 -1.70
CA ALA A 195 -0.84 14.50 -2.93
C ALA A 195 -0.02 15.78 -3.15
N ALA A 196 0.22 16.57 -2.11
CA ALA A 196 1.10 17.74 -2.17
C ALA A 196 2.55 17.33 -2.48
N HIS A 197 3.08 16.31 -1.79
CA HIS A 197 4.45 15.82 -1.99
C HIS A 197 4.70 15.38 -3.45
N PHE A 198 3.80 14.56 -4.01
CA PHE A 198 3.92 14.10 -5.40
C PHE A 198 3.74 15.23 -6.43
N ARG A 199 2.93 16.25 -6.14
CA ARG A 199 2.83 17.45 -7.00
C ARG A 199 4.15 18.22 -7.03
N THR A 200 4.80 18.39 -5.89
CA THR A 200 6.10 19.06 -5.79
C THR A 200 7.17 18.27 -6.52
N GLN A 201 7.25 16.95 -6.33
CA GLN A 201 8.20 16.08 -7.05
C GLN A 201 8.02 16.17 -8.58
N LYS A 202 6.77 16.22 -9.07
CA LYS A 202 6.49 16.35 -10.51
C LYS A 202 6.94 17.70 -11.08
N ARG A 203 6.83 18.78 -10.29
CA ARG A 203 7.30 20.13 -10.66
C ARG A 203 8.82 20.21 -10.68
N SER A 204 9.52 19.55 -9.76
CA SER A 204 10.98 19.50 -9.77
C SER A 204 11.56 18.63 -10.89
N SER A 205 10.76 17.71 -11.46
CA SER A 205 11.18 16.83 -12.57
C SER A 205 10.81 17.35 -13.97
N SER A 206 10.15 18.51 -14.11
CA SER A 206 9.96 19.14 -15.42
C SER A 206 11.22 19.91 -15.80
N PRO A 207 11.82 19.70 -16.99
CA PRO A 207 12.97 20.48 -17.42
C PRO A 207 12.60 21.96 -17.45
N PHE A 208 13.45 22.81 -16.89
CA PHE A 208 13.49 24.21 -17.29
C PHE A 208 13.80 24.23 -18.79
N GLU A 209 12.81 24.51 -19.64
CA GLU A 209 13.09 25.05 -20.96
C GLU A 209 13.80 26.38 -20.73
N ASN A 210 15.12 26.37 -20.89
CA ASN A 210 15.95 27.56 -20.87
C ASN A 210 15.55 28.46 -22.04
N GLY A 211 14.63 29.37 -21.80
CA GLY A 211 14.47 30.58 -22.59
C GLY A 211 15.69 31.47 -22.40
N PHE A 212 16.75 31.23 -23.17
CA PHE A 212 17.78 32.23 -23.39
C PHE A 212 17.31 33.15 -24.52
N CYS A 213 16.72 34.27 -24.11
CA CYS A 213 16.44 35.40 -24.97
C CYS A 213 17.77 36.13 -25.19
N ASP A 214 18.41 35.93 -26.34
CA ASP A 214 19.60 36.68 -26.70
C ASP A 214 19.18 38.03 -27.31
N LYS A 215 19.14 39.06 -26.46
CA LYS A 215 19.04 40.46 -26.89
C LYS A 215 20.45 41.04 -26.95
N THR A 216 21.08 40.98 -28.12
CA THR A 216 22.12 41.95 -28.46
C THR A 216 21.95 42.44 -29.89
N THR A 217 21.35 43.61 -29.97
CA THR A 217 21.41 44.52 -31.11
C THR A 217 22.84 45.09 -31.21
N THR A 218 23.53 44.85 -32.32
CA THR A 218 24.57 45.77 -32.81
C THR A 218 24.37 46.02 -34.30
N ARG A 219 24.22 47.32 -34.59
CA ARG A 219 23.96 47.97 -35.87
C ARG A 219 24.97 47.59 -36.95
N SER A 220 24.47 47.30 -38.14
CA SER A 220 25.21 47.43 -39.40
C SER A 220 24.37 48.34 -40.32
N CYS A 221 24.76 49.61 -40.41
CA CYS A 221 24.21 50.55 -41.38
C CYS A 221 24.77 50.19 -42.76
N ARG A 222 23.95 49.61 -43.64
CA ARG A 222 24.15 49.70 -45.09
C ARG A 222 23.48 50.98 -45.58
N ARG A 223 24.27 51.89 -46.16
CA ARG A 223 23.78 52.91 -47.08
C ARG A 223 23.94 52.35 -48.48
N ASP A 224 22.84 52.21 -49.20
CA ASP A 224 22.84 52.15 -50.66
C ASP A 224 22.31 53.49 -51.16
N SER A 225 23.05 54.16 -52.04
CA SER A 225 22.49 54.94 -53.15
C SER A 225 23.60 55.43 -54.08
N ASN A 226 23.46 55.02 -55.34
CA ASN A 226 24.09 55.54 -56.55
C ASN A 226 23.80 57.05 -56.77
N THR A 227 24.58 57.60 -57.73
CA THR A 227 24.49 58.89 -58.45
C THR A 227 24.85 60.16 -57.72
#